data_AF-A0AAD5IB47-F1
#
_entry.id   AF-A0AAD5IB47-F1
#
_cell.length_a   1.000
_cell.length_b   1.000
_cell.length_c   1.000
_cell.angle_alpha   90.00
_cell.angle_beta   90.00
_cell.angle_gamma   90.00
#
_symmetry.space_group_name_H-M   'P 1'
#
loop_
_entity.id
_entity.type
_entity.pdbx_description
1 polymer ?
#
loop_
_entity_poly.entity_id
_entity_poly.type
_entity_poly.pdbx_seq_one_letter_code
_entity_poly.pdbx_strand_id
1 'polypeptide(L)'
;MDKLIKALCTLAKDNAHVSMLSRTHGQPASPTTLGKEMSVFAVRLSRERQAISQVMRRYGVPEPYEKLKELTRGKTVNNESIREFTLGLELPEEAKANLLELTPHSYVGAAVELARNVDAVMQL
;
A
#
# COMPACT_ATOMS: atom_id res chain seq x y z
N MET A 1 -5.60 -9.27 -2.40
CA MET A 1 -5.47 -7.90 -1.87
C MET A 1 -6.78 -7.41 -1.26
N ASP A 2 -7.90 -7.35 -1.99
CA ASP A 2 -9.18 -6.91 -1.39
C ASP A 2 -9.64 -7.76 -0.19
N LYS A 3 -9.49 -9.10 -0.28
CA LYS A 3 -9.77 -9.99 0.85
C LYS A 3 -8.88 -9.69 2.07
N LEU A 4 -7.61 -9.38 1.83
CA LEU A 4 -6.63 -9.06 2.88
C LEU A 4 -6.94 -7.69 3.52
N ILE A 5 -7.20 -6.66 2.71
CA ILE A 5 -7.63 -5.34 3.19
C ILE A 5 -8.90 -5.49 4.02
N LYS A 6 -9.88 -6.29 3.56
CA LYS A 6 -11.12 -6.55 4.30
C LYS A 6 -10.84 -7.24 5.64
N ALA A 7 -9.98 -8.26 5.65
CA ALA A 7 -9.59 -8.95 6.88
C ALA A 7 -8.88 -8.00 7.87
N LEU A 8 -7.95 -7.16 7.40
CA LEU A 8 -7.30 -6.14 8.22
C LEU A 8 -8.29 -5.10 8.76
N CYS A 9 -9.28 -4.68 7.97
CA CYS A 9 -10.35 -3.81 8.43
C CYS A 9 -11.24 -4.47 9.50
N THR A 10 -11.52 -5.77 9.37
CA THR A 10 -12.24 -6.53 10.41
C THR A 10 -11.42 -6.60 11.69
N LEU A 11 -10.15 -7.02 11.61
CA LEU A 11 -9.24 -7.04 12.76
C LEU A 11 -9.10 -5.66 13.41
N ALA A 12 -9.04 -4.59 12.61
CA ALA A 12 -8.95 -3.22 13.10
C ALA A 12 -10.18 -2.84 13.95
N LYS A 13 -11.38 -3.21 13.49
CA LYS A 13 -12.64 -2.91 14.19
C LYS A 13 -12.79 -3.76 15.46
N ASP A 14 -12.60 -5.06 15.34
CA ASP A 14 -12.80 -6.01 16.43
C ASP A 14 -11.83 -5.73 17.59
N ASN A 15 -10.63 -5.22 17.28
CA ASN A 15 -9.58 -4.94 18.26
C ASN A 15 -9.36 -3.43 18.50
N ALA A 16 -10.31 -2.57 18.12
CA ALA A 16 -10.18 -1.12 18.24
C ALA A 16 -9.90 -0.64 19.68
N HIS A 17 -10.42 -1.38 20.67
CA HIS A 17 -10.33 -1.09 22.10
C HIS A 17 -9.15 -1.78 22.80
N VAL A 18 -8.48 -2.73 22.13
CA VAL A 18 -7.40 -3.53 22.74
C VAL A 18 -6.15 -2.67 22.81
N SER A 19 -5.88 -2.10 23.99
CA SER A 19 -4.69 -1.28 24.24
C SER A 19 -3.42 -2.13 24.28
N MET A 20 -2.31 -1.61 23.74
CA MET A 20 -1.00 -2.27 23.76
C MET A 20 0.14 -1.25 23.87
N LEU A 21 1.25 -1.68 24.48
CA LEU A 21 2.46 -0.87 24.57
C LEU A 21 3.20 -0.90 23.22
N SER A 22 3.39 0.27 22.61
CA SER A 22 4.16 0.41 21.38
C SER A 22 5.66 0.21 21.64
N ARG A 23 6.42 -0.10 20.59
CA ARG A 23 7.89 -0.14 20.64
C ARG A 23 8.52 0.64 19.50
N THR A 24 9.46 1.51 19.81
CA THR A 24 10.31 2.20 18.84
C THR A 24 11.75 1.78 19.06
N HIS A 25 12.46 1.33 18.01
CA HIS A 25 13.80 0.73 18.14
C HIS A 25 13.87 -0.40 19.20
N GLY A 26 12.77 -1.13 19.38
CA GLY A 26 12.64 -2.19 20.39
C GLY A 26 12.35 -1.71 21.82
N GLN A 27 12.49 -0.41 22.08
CA GLN A 27 12.24 0.21 23.39
C GLN A 27 10.76 0.57 23.57
N PRO A 28 10.21 0.48 24.79
CA PRO A 28 8.86 0.97 25.10
C PRO A 28 8.60 2.40 24.61
N ALA A 29 7.43 2.62 24.02
CA ALA A 29 6.97 3.93 23.55
C ALA A 29 5.51 4.17 23.97
N SER A 30 4.95 5.31 23.58
CA SER A 30 3.57 5.67 23.90
C SER A 30 2.57 4.57 23.52
N PRO A 31 1.59 4.23 24.38
CA PRO A 31 0.60 3.19 24.08
C PRO A 31 -0.19 3.46 22.80
N THR A 32 -0.62 2.38 22.14
CA THR A 32 -1.50 2.37 20.96
C THR A 32 -2.62 1.34 21.17
N THR A 33 -3.45 1.09 20.16
CA THR A 33 -4.36 -0.06 20.14
C THR A 33 -4.03 -1.02 19.01
N LEU A 34 -4.24 -2.32 19.23
CA LEU A 34 -4.06 -3.33 18.19
C LEU A 34 -4.88 -2.97 16.94
N GLY A 35 -6.11 -2.51 17.14
CA GLY A 35 -6.96 -2.08 16.04
C GLY A 35 -6.40 -0.89 15.26
N LYS A 36 -5.79 0.09 15.95
CA LYS A 36 -5.12 1.22 15.30
C LYS A 36 -3.98 0.74 14.41
N GLU A 37 -3.12 -0.15 14.91
CA GLU A 37 -2.00 -0.68 14.12
C GLU A 37 -2.50 -1.46 12.89
N MET A 38 -3.51 -2.32 13.03
CA MET A 38 -4.13 -3.01 11.88
C MET A 38 -4.72 -2.04 10.85
N SER A 39 -5.30 -0.93 11.30
CA SER A 39 -5.84 0.11 10.41
C SER A 39 -4.74 0.78 9.57
N VAL A 40 -3.55 0.98 10.14
CA VAL A 40 -2.40 1.57 9.42
C VAL A 40 -2.01 0.68 8.25
N PHE A 41 -1.93 -0.64 8.44
CA PHE A 41 -1.65 -1.59 7.36
C PHE A 41 -2.75 -1.58 6.28
N ALA A 42 -4.02 -1.60 6.68
CA ALA A 42 -5.14 -1.58 5.73
C ALA A 42 -5.12 -0.32 4.84
N VAL A 43 -4.84 0.85 5.42
CA VAL A 43 -4.75 2.12 4.69
C VAL A 43 -3.58 2.11 3.70
N ARG A 44 -2.40 1.62 4.12
CA ARG A 44 -1.21 1.56 3.24
C ARG A 44 -1.43 0.66 2.03
N LEU A 45 -1.95 -0.55 2.25
CA LEU A 45 -2.26 -1.49 1.17
C LEU A 45 -3.34 -0.95 0.22
N SER A 46 -4.33 -0.22 0.74
CA SER A 46 -5.35 0.42 -0.09
C SER A 46 -4.76 1.50 -1.01
N ARG A 47 -3.81 2.30 -0.50
CA ARG A 47 -3.10 3.32 -1.28
C ARG A 47 -2.23 2.70 -2.38
N GLU A 48 -1.50 1.63 -2.08
CA GLU A 48 -0.71 0.89 -3.07
C GLU A 48 -1.60 0.34 -4.20
N ARG A 49 -2.75 -0.25 -3.85
CA ARG A 49 -3.75 -0.70 -4.83
C ARG A 49 -4.22 0.44 -5.75
N GLN A 50 -4.55 1.58 -5.16
CA GLN A 50 -5.04 2.74 -5.91
C GLN A 50 -3.98 3.28 -6.88
N ALA A 51 -2.72 3.29 -6.45
CA ALA A 51 -1.59 3.70 -7.27
C ALA A 51 -1.44 2.87 -8.54
N ILE A 52 -1.45 1.53 -8.39
CA ILE A 52 -1.36 0.62 -9.53
C ILE A 52 -2.51 0.89 -10.49
N SER A 53 -3.74 1.06 -9.98
CA SER A 53 -4.90 1.39 -10.79
C SER A 53 -4.75 2.75 -11.51
N GLN A 54 -4.18 3.76 -10.86
CA GLN A 54 -3.93 5.08 -11.46
C GLN A 54 -2.88 5.04 -12.57
N VAL A 55 -1.78 4.28 -12.39
CA VAL A 55 -0.79 4.07 -13.46
C VAL A 55 -1.45 3.40 -14.67
N MET A 56 -2.24 2.36 -14.46
CA MET A 56 -2.97 1.69 -15.54
C MET A 56 -3.95 2.65 -16.25
N ARG A 57 -4.66 3.53 -15.51
CA ARG A 57 -5.49 4.59 -16.11
C ARG A 57 -4.68 5.57 -16.95
N ARG A 58 -3.50 5.99 -16.46
CA ARG A 58 -2.63 6.98 -17.11
C ARG A 58 -2.20 6.55 -18.52
N TYR A 59 -2.11 5.25 -18.75
CA TYR A 59 -1.72 4.64 -20.02
C TYR A 59 -2.90 4.03 -20.79
N GLY A 60 -4.14 4.35 -20.42
CA GLY A 60 -5.32 3.95 -21.20
C GLY A 60 -5.70 2.47 -21.08
N VAL A 61 -5.21 1.76 -20.07
CA VAL A 61 -5.59 0.36 -19.85
C VAL A 61 -7.07 0.30 -19.49
N PRO A 62 -7.90 -0.48 -20.20
CA PRO A 62 -9.32 -0.62 -19.91
C PRO A 62 -9.53 -1.34 -18.58
N GLU A 63 -10.56 -0.92 -17.84
CA GLU A 63 -11.02 -1.53 -16.58
C GLU A 63 -9.90 -1.85 -15.56
N PRO A 64 -9.04 -0.87 -15.23
CA PRO A 64 -7.80 -1.14 -14.50
C PRO A 64 -8.02 -1.64 -13.07
N TYR A 65 -9.12 -1.24 -12.45
CA TYR A 65 -9.52 -1.74 -11.14
C TYR A 65 -9.91 -3.22 -11.18
N GLU A 66 -10.71 -3.64 -12.17
CA GLU A 66 -11.17 -5.03 -12.27
C GLU A 66 -10.02 -5.96 -12.65
N LYS A 67 -9.11 -5.54 -13.55
CA LYS A 67 -7.87 -6.29 -13.84
C LYS A 67 -7.02 -6.53 -12.58
N LEU A 68 -6.86 -5.50 -11.74
CA LEU A 68 -6.12 -5.62 -10.48
C LEU A 68 -6.86 -6.50 -9.46
N LYS A 69 -8.19 -6.45 -9.45
CA LYS A 69 -9.02 -7.30 -8.60
C LYS A 69 -8.95 -8.76 -9.02
N GLU A 70 -8.93 -9.07 -10.31
CA GLU A 70 -8.74 -10.44 -10.84
C GLU A 70 -7.42 -11.06 -10.39
N LEU A 71 -6.32 -10.29 -10.45
CA LEU A 71 -5.03 -10.73 -9.93
C LEU A 71 -5.12 -11.11 -8.44
N THR A 72 -5.90 -10.34 -7.68
CA THR A 72 -5.84 -10.35 -6.22
C THR A 72 -7.01 -11.09 -5.55
N ARG A 73 -7.93 -11.66 -6.33
CA ARG A 73 -9.12 -12.40 -5.88
C ARG A 73 -8.82 -13.90 -5.78
N GLY A 74 -8.69 -14.39 -4.55
CA GLY A 74 -8.51 -15.82 -4.29
C GLY A 74 -7.11 -16.37 -4.60
N LYS A 75 -6.19 -15.52 -5.07
CA LYS A 75 -4.78 -15.86 -5.30
C LYS A 75 -3.90 -15.22 -4.23
N THR A 76 -2.82 -15.90 -3.86
CA THR A 76 -1.76 -15.35 -3.02
C THR A 76 -1.00 -14.31 -3.83
N VAL A 77 -0.94 -13.07 -3.33
CA VAL A 77 -0.18 -12.00 -3.97
C VAL A 77 1.24 -12.05 -3.41
N ASN A 78 2.20 -12.40 -4.25
CA ASN A 78 3.64 -12.39 -3.97
C ASN A 78 4.39 -11.62 -5.08
N ASN A 79 5.70 -11.44 -4.93
CA ASN A 79 6.51 -10.68 -5.89
C ASN A 79 6.39 -11.25 -7.31
N GLU A 80 6.44 -12.57 -7.46
CA GLU A 80 6.32 -13.27 -8.75
C GLU A 80 4.98 -12.98 -9.43
N SER A 81 3.86 -13.12 -8.71
CA SER A 81 2.51 -12.86 -9.25
C SER A 81 2.30 -11.40 -9.67
N ILE A 82 2.91 -10.43 -8.97
CA ILE A 82 2.87 -9.01 -9.35
C ILE A 82 3.72 -8.80 -10.62
N ARG A 83 4.86 -9.47 -10.72
CA ARG A 83 5.76 -9.40 -11.87
C ARG A 83 5.09 -9.92 -13.14
N GLU A 84 4.51 -11.12 -13.06
CA GLU A 84 3.76 -11.75 -14.15
C GLU A 84 2.59 -10.88 -14.61
N PHE A 85 1.83 -10.32 -13.67
CA PHE A 85 0.74 -9.40 -13.98
C PHE A 85 1.24 -8.18 -14.74
N THR A 86 2.31 -7.53 -14.25
CA THR A 86 2.87 -6.31 -14.84
C THR A 86 3.35 -6.54 -16.28
N LEU A 87 3.97 -7.68 -16.54
CA LEU A 87 4.42 -8.07 -17.88
C LEU A 87 3.25 -8.30 -18.85
N GLY A 88 2.12 -8.81 -18.34
CA GLY A 88 0.90 -9.05 -19.11
C GLY A 88 0.05 -7.80 -19.40
N LEU A 89 0.43 -6.63 -18.90
CA LEU A 89 -0.30 -5.38 -19.18
C LEU A 89 0.05 -4.82 -20.56
N GLU A 90 -0.95 -4.31 -21.28
CA GLU A 90 -0.78 -3.54 -22.51
C GLU A 90 -0.29 -2.11 -22.17
N LEU A 91 0.96 -2.02 -21.72
CA LEU A 91 1.65 -0.79 -21.33
C LEU A 91 2.94 -0.61 -22.14
N PRO A 92 3.41 0.64 -22.35
CA PRO A 92 4.76 0.88 -22.88
C PRO A 92 5.83 0.19 -22.03
N GLU A 93 6.92 -0.28 -22.64
CA GLU A 93 7.98 -1.01 -21.93
C GLU A 93 8.64 -0.17 -20.82
N GLU A 94 8.79 1.13 -21.04
CA GLU A 94 9.26 2.06 -20.01
C GLU A 94 8.33 2.09 -18.78
N ALA A 95 7.01 2.06 -18.99
CA ALA A 95 6.04 2.04 -17.91
C ALA A 95 6.08 0.72 -17.13
N LYS A 96 6.26 -0.41 -17.82
CA LYS A 96 6.44 -1.72 -17.18
C LYS A 96 7.73 -1.76 -16.38
N ALA A 97 8.84 -1.25 -16.91
CA ALA A 97 10.12 -1.18 -16.20
C ALA A 97 9.97 -0.40 -14.89
N ASN A 98 9.34 0.78 -14.94
CA ASN A 98 9.06 1.60 -13.75
C ASN A 98 8.19 0.87 -12.72
N LEU A 99 7.14 0.16 -13.17
CA LEU A 99 6.28 -0.63 -12.28
C LEU A 99 7.02 -1.82 -11.64
N LEU A 100 7.98 -2.43 -12.35
CA LEU A 100 8.79 -3.56 -11.86
C LEU A 100 9.84 -3.13 -10.83
N GLU A 101 10.27 -1.87 -10.84
CA GLU A 101 11.18 -1.29 -9.84
C GLU A 101 10.46 -0.83 -8.56
N LEU A 102 9.12 -0.72 -8.59
CA LEU A 102 8.35 -0.38 -7.41
C LEU A 102 8.36 -1.52 -6.39
N THR A 103 8.69 -1.15 -5.15
CA THR A 103 8.57 -2.02 -3.98
C THR A 103 7.77 -1.28 -2.91
N PRO A 104 7.19 -1.98 -1.92
CA PRO A 104 6.58 -1.32 -0.77
C PRO A 104 7.52 -0.36 -0.03
N HIS A 105 8.85 -0.57 -0.15
CA HIS A 105 9.87 0.29 0.43
C HIS A 105 10.14 1.56 -0.41
N SER A 106 10.13 1.46 -1.75
CA SER A 106 10.34 2.59 -2.66
C SER A 106 9.05 3.36 -2.99
N TYR A 107 7.88 2.77 -2.75
CA TYR A 107 6.58 3.38 -3.01
C TYR A 107 6.10 4.30 -1.88
N VAL A 108 6.89 5.33 -1.58
CA VAL A 108 6.63 6.29 -0.49
C VAL A 108 6.10 7.64 -0.97
N GLY A 109 6.01 7.85 -2.29
CA GLY A 109 5.55 9.12 -2.88
C GLY A 109 6.37 10.32 -2.41
N ALA A 110 5.72 11.46 -2.17
CA ALA A 110 6.36 12.68 -1.67
C ALA A 110 6.76 12.59 -0.17
N ALA A 111 6.59 11.45 0.51
CA ALA A 111 6.79 11.37 1.95
C ALA A 111 8.21 11.78 2.40
N VAL A 112 9.24 11.43 1.62
CA VAL A 112 10.64 11.81 1.93
C VAL A 112 10.84 13.31 1.81
N GLU A 113 10.31 13.92 0.75
CA GLU A 113 10.42 15.36 0.50
C GLU A 113 9.62 16.16 1.55
N LEU A 114 8.41 15.73 1.86
CA LEU A 114 7.57 16.33 2.90
C LEU A 114 8.21 16.22 4.29
N ALA A 115 8.88 15.10 4.60
CA ALA A 115 9.60 14.94 5.86
C ALA A 115 10.84 15.86 5.93
N ARG A 116 11.58 16.01 4.83
CA ARG A 116 12.75 16.91 4.76
C ARG A 116 12.39 18.39 4.82
N ASN A 117 11.21 18.75 4.32
CA ASN A 117 10.70 20.12 4.27
C ASN A 117 9.67 20.41 5.36
N VAL A 118 9.58 19.56 6.40
CA VAL A 118 8.57 19.71 7.46
C VAL A 118 8.69 21.05 8.18
N ASP A 119 9.91 21.55 8.36
CA ASP A 119 10.17 22.85 9.01
C ASP A 119 9.65 24.02 8.17
N ALA A 120 9.83 23.96 6.83
CA ALA A 120 9.32 24.96 5.90
C ALA A 120 7.77 24.98 5.84
N VAL A 121 7.13 23.81 6.04
CA VAL A 121 5.67 23.69 6.13
C VAL A 121 5.14 24.14 7.49
N MET A 122 5.94 24.03 8.55
CA MET A 122 5.57 24.42 9.91
C MET A 122 5.84 25.91 10.24
N GLN A 123 6.45 26.67 9.32
CA GLN A 123 6.91 28.06 9.59
C GLN A 123 7.75 28.17 10.88
N LEU A 124 8.69 27.23 11.08
CA LEU A 124 9.75 27.33 12.09
C LEU A 124 11.04 27.88 11.46
#